data_AF-U5T576-F1
#
_entry.id   AF-U5T576-F1
#
_cell.length_a   1.000
_cell.length_b   1.000
_cell.length_c   1.000
_cell.angle_alpha   90.00
_cell.angle_beta   90.00
_cell.angle_gamma   90.00
#
_symmetry.space_group_name_H-M   'P 1'
#
loop_
_entity.id
_entity.type
_entity.pdbx_description
1 polymer ?
#
loop_
_entity_poly.entity_id
_entity_poly.type
_entity_poly.pdbx_seq_one_letter_code
_entity_poly.pdbx_strand_id
1 'polypeptide(L)'
;MSIFLSMHLSLMEREIENLGHGSTGQIELSRTAIGDIGVTIPSTELLKKTESLLSSFIERRRLNDLESETLSELRDALLPKLISGELRIPDAEKFLEEAGV
;
A
#
# COMPACT_ATOMS: atom_id res chain seq x y z
N MET A 1 -0.28 -11.31 11.64
CA MET A 1 -1.68 -10.81 11.69
C MET A 1 -2.43 -11.48 10.55
N SER A 2 -3.57 -12.14 10.77
CA SER A 2 -4.27 -12.87 9.68
C SER A 2 -4.78 -11.88 8.62
N ILE A 3 -4.61 -12.19 7.33
CA ILE A 3 -5.11 -11.36 6.20
C ILE A 3 -6.60 -11.04 6.39
N PHE A 4 -7.36 -12.02 6.86
CA PHE A 4 -8.79 -11.86 7.15
C PHE A 4 -9.07 -10.72 8.13
N LEU A 5 -8.38 -10.71 9.29
CA LEU A 5 -8.61 -9.68 10.31
C LEU A 5 -8.23 -8.30 9.80
N SER A 6 -7.10 -8.20 9.09
CA SER A 6 -6.69 -6.94 8.48
C SER A 6 -7.74 -6.41 7.50
N MET A 7 -8.22 -7.23 6.57
CA MET A 7 -9.23 -6.81 5.60
C MET A 7 -10.57 -6.50 6.26
N HIS A 8 -10.98 -7.28 7.25
CA HIS A 8 -12.22 -7.04 7.98
C HIS A 8 -12.19 -5.69 8.71
N LEU A 9 -11.11 -5.38 9.41
CA LEU A 9 -10.95 -4.08 10.08
C LEU A 9 -10.87 -2.92 9.08
N SER A 10 -10.20 -3.10 7.93
CA SER A 10 -10.19 -2.10 6.86
C SER A 10 -11.58 -1.85 6.28
N LEU A 11 -12.43 -2.88 6.15
CA LEU A 11 -13.82 -2.70 5.72
C LEU A 11 -14.67 -1.96 6.76
N MET A 12 -14.32 -2.09 8.04
CA MET A 12 -14.98 -1.39 9.14
C MET A 12 -14.40 0.01 9.40
N GLU A 13 -13.45 0.50 8.61
CA GLU A 13 -12.74 1.77 8.84
C GLU A 13 -13.70 2.92 9.14
N ARG A 14 -14.75 3.10 8.32
CA ARG A 14 -15.76 4.14 8.53
C ARG A 14 -16.53 3.97 9.85
N GLU A 15 -16.85 2.74 10.24
CA GLU A 15 -17.54 2.48 11.51
C GLU A 15 -16.61 2.77 12.70
N ILE A 16 -15.34 2.40 12.58
CA ILE A 16 -14.30 2.65 13.58
C ILE A 16 -14.06 4.16 13.73
N GLU A 17 -14.01 4.91 12.62
CA GLU A 17 -13.91 6.38 12.65
C GLU A 17 -15.10 7.02 13.37
N ASN A 18 -16.32 6.50 13.17
CA ASN A 18 -17.52 7.01 13.82
C ASN A 18 -17.57 6.73 15.34
N LEU A 19 -16.82 5.75 15.83
CA LEU A 19 -16.64 5.51 17.28
C LEU A 19 -15.71 6.55 17.92
N GLY A 20 -15.00 7.34 17.11
CA GLY A 20 -14.18 8.43 17.59
C GLY A 20 -15.02 9.53 18.24
N HIS A 21 -14.53 10.07 19.35
CA HIS A 21 -15.16 11.19 20.06
C HIS A 21 -14.17 12.35 20.16
N GLY A 22 -14.67 13.58 19.98
CA GLY A 22 -13.85 14.79 20.05
C GLY A 22 -14.47 15.98 19.31
N SER A 23 -13.77 17.12 19.34
CA SER A 23 -14.15 18.37 18.66
C SER A 23 -12.94 18.95 17.94
N THR A 24 -13.18 19.78 16.92
CA THR A 24 -12.17 20.65 16.26
C THR A 24 -10.84 19.94 15.97
N GLY A 25 -10.86 19.00 15.04
CA GLY A 25 -9.65 18.40 14.45
C GLY A 25 -8.93 17.36 15.30
N GLN A 26 -9.42 17.05 16.50
CA GLN A 26 -8.91 15.96 17.34
C GLN A 26 -10.04 14.98 17.61
N ILE A 27 -9.98 13.83 16.95
CA ILE A 27 -10.88 12.69 17.16
C ILE A 27 -10.06 11.61 17.85
N GLU A 28 -10.47 11.23 19.06
CA GLU A 28 -9.82 10.17 19.83
C GLU A 28 -10.70 8.92 19.87
N LEU A 29 -10.07 7.76 19.71
CA LEU A 29 -10.72 6.46 19.83
C LEU A 29 -10.35 5.83 21.17
N SER A 30 -11.33 5.64 22.05
CA SER A 30 -11.08 5.08 23.38
C SER A 30 -10.73 3.58 23.31
N ARG A 31 -9.89 3.11 24.25
CA ARG A 31 -9.57 1.67 24.36
C ARG A 31 -10.80 0.80 24.54
N THR A 32 -11.79 1.30 25.28
CA THR A 32 -13.06 0.61 25.50
C THR A 32 -13.85 0.50 24.20
N ALA A 33 -13.98 1.58 23.44
CA ALA A 33 -14.66 1.58 22.14
C ALA A 33 -14.04 0.59 21.15
N ILE A 34 -12.70 0.47 21.13
CA ILE A 34 -12.01 -0.54 20.32
C ILE A 34 -12.30 -1.96 20.82
N GLY A 35 -12.24 -2.16 22.14
CA GLY A 35 -12.47 -3.46 22.77
C GLY A 35 -13.89 -3.99 22.58
N ASP A 36 -14.86 -3.09 22.42
CA ASP A 36 -16.28 -3.43 22.22
C ASP A 36 -16.63 -3.73 20.74
N ILE A 37 -15.67 -3.57 19.81
CA ILE A 37 -15.88 -3.94 18.40
C ILE A 37 -16.04 -5.46 18.29
N GLY A 38 -17.27 -5.89 17.97
CA GLY A 38 -17.56 -7.29 17.70
C GLY A 38 -16.95 -7.74 16.37
N VAL A 39 -15.99 -8.66 16.42
CA VAL A 39 -15.40 -9.29 15.23
C VAL A 39 -15.88 -10.73 15.10
N THR A 40 -16.43 -11.08 13.94
CA THR A 40 -16.76 -12.48 13.63
C THR A 40 -15.49 -13.24 13.30
N ILE A 41 -15.19 -14.28 14.09
CA ILE A 41 -14.03 -15.16 13.84
C ILE A 41 -14.52 -16.42 13.10
N PRO A 42 -14.20 -16.57 11.80
CA PRO A 42 -14.57 -17.77 11.04
C PRO A 42 -13.75 -18.98 11.46
N SER A 43 -14.16 -20.17 11.00
CA SER A 43 -13.42 -21.41 11.26
C SER A 43 -11.99 -21.35 10.71
N THR A 44 -11.08 -22.08 11.35
CA THR A 44 -9.67 -22.18 10.93
C THR A 44 -9.51 -22.62 9.47
N GLU A 45 -10.41 -23.48 8.98
CA GLU A 45 -10.41 -23.92 7.59
C GLU A 45 -10.70 -22.77 6.62
N LEU A 46 -11.70 -21.94 6.93
CA LEU A 46 -12.05 -20.78 6.11
C LEU A 46 -10.95 -19.73 6.14
N LEU A 47 -10.31 -19.52 7.30
CA LEU A 47 -9.14 -18.64 7.42
C LEU A 47 -8.01 -19.10 6.50
N LYS A 48 -7.64 -20.38 6.53
CA LYS A 48 -6.59 -20.93 5.65
C LYS A 48 -6.92 -20.79 4.17
N LYS A 49 -8.17 -21.06 3.78
CA LYS A 49 -8.63 -20.93 2.40
C LYS A 49 -8.56 -19.47 1.94
N THR A 50 -8.97 -18.54 2.79
CA THR A 50 -8.90 -17.10 2.53
C THR A 50 -7.45 -16.64 2.34
N GLU A 51 -6.56 -17.05 3.24
CA GLU A 51 -5.12 -16.75 3.17
C GLU A 51 -4.51 -17.25 1.86
N SER A 52 -4.79 -18.51 1.49
CA SER A 52 -4.30 -19.10 0.24
C SER A 52 -4.82 -18.39 -1.00
N LEU A 53 -6.06 -17.91 -0.99
CA LEU A 53 -6.66 -17.22 -2.14
C LEU A 53 -6.14 -15.79 -2.30
N LEU A 54 -5.88 -15.08 -1.19
CA LEU A 54 -5.60 -13.64 -1.21
C LEU A 54 -4.12 -13.27 -1.12
N SER A 55 -3.28 -14.17 -0.59
CA SER A 55 -1.83 -13.96 -0.43
C SER A 55 -1.14 -13.48 -1.72
N SER A 56 -1.42 -14.13 -2.86
CA SER A 56 -0.82 -13.76 -4.15
C SER A 56 -1.22 -12.37 -4.62
N PHE A 57 -2.47 -11.95 -4.37
CA PHE A 57 -2.95 -10.62 -4.72
C PHE A 57 -2.33 -9.55 -3.84
N ILE A 58 -2.19 -9.82 -2.54
CA ILE A 58 -1.56 -8.89 -1.60
C ILE A 58 -0.08 -8.70 -1.94
N GLU A 59 0.62 -9.79 -2.27
CA GLU A 59 2.02 -9.69 -2.68
C GLU A 59 2.18 -8.95 -4.01
N ARG A 60 1.32 -9.22 -5.00
CA ARG A 60 1.32 -8.46 -6.26
C ARG A 60 1.04 -6.98 -6.04
N ARG A 61 0.09 -6.62 -5.17
CA ARG A 61 -0.17 -5.22 -4.83
C ARG A 61 1.08 -4.58 -4.24
N ARG A 62 1.71 -5.23 -3.27
CA ARG A 62 2.95 -4.76 -2.64
C ARG A 62 4.08 -4.52 -3.65
N LEU A 63 4.26 -5.44 -4.61
CA LEU A 63 5.27 -5.31 -5.66
C LEU A 63 4.96 -4.16 -6.61
N ASN A 64 3.69 -3.99 -7.00
CA ASN A 64 3.27 -2.88 -7.86
C ASN A 64 3.44 -1.52 -7.16
N ASP A 65 3.15 -1.45 -5.85
CA ASP A 65 3.34 -0.23 -5.06
C ASP A 65 4.82 0.18 -5.04
N LEU A 66 5.73 -0.78 -4.83
CA LEU A 66 7.18 -0.57 -4.84
C LEU A 66 7.69 -0.15 -6.24
N GLU A 67 7.20 -0.80 -7.30
CA GLU A 67 7.54 -0.43 -8.67
C GLU A 67 7.06 0.99 -8.99
N SER A 68 5.83 1.34 -8.59
CA SER A 68 5.27 2.67 -8.78
C SER A 68 6.09 3.75 -8.06
N GLU A 69 6.56 3.47 -6.84
CA GLU A 69 7.46 4.37 -6.10
C GLU A 69 8.79 4.54 -6.84
N THR A 70 9.43 3.45 -7.22
CA THR A 70 10.70 3.45 -7.98
C THR A 70 10.58 4.24 -9.29
N LEU A 71 9.51 4.04 -10.05
CA LEU A 71 9.26 4.76 -11.30
C LEU A 71 9.00 6.25 -11.07
N SER A 72 8.33 6.61 -9.97
CA SER A 72 8.08 8.01 -9.60
C SER A 72 9.38 8.72 -9.22
N GLU A 73 10.23 8.07 -8.43
CA GLU A 73 11.56 8.59 -8.08
C GLU A 73 12.44 8.75 -9.32
N LEU A 74 12.43 7.76 -10.21
CA LEU A 74 13.18 7.82 -11.47
C LEU A 74 12.69 8.97 -12.34
N ARG A 75 11.37 9.16 -12.47
CA ARG A 75 10.80 10.31 -13.17
C ARG A 75 11.28 11.62 -12.57
N ASP A 76 11.19 11.77 -11.25
CA ASP A 76 11.53 13.02 -10.58
C ASP A 76 13.03 13.34 -10.66
N ALA A 77 13.88 12.30 -10.72
CA ALA A 77 15.32 12.45 -10.93
C ALA A 77 15.68 12.79 -12.38
N LEU A 78 15.04 12.14 -13.37
CA LEU A 78 15.40 12.28 -14.79
C LEU A 78 14.74 13.47 -15.47
N LEU A 79 13.48 13.76 -15.16
CA LEU A 79 12.70 14.77 -15.88
C LEU A 79 13.34 16.17 -15.85
N PRO A 80 13.88 16.68 -14.71
CA PRO A 80 14.56 17.96 -14.69
C PRO A 80 15.80 18.01 -15.59
N LYS A 81 16.55 16.91 -15.66
CA LYS A 81 17.78 16.79 -16.48
C LYS A 81 17.48 16.70 -17.97
N LEU A 82 16.38 16.05 -18.34
CA LEU A 82 15.89 15.99 -19.71
C LEU A 82 15.40 17.38 -20.17
N ILE A 83 14.65 18.10 -19.33
CA ILE A 83 14.15 19.44 -19.65
C ILE A 83 15.28 20.47 -19.74
N SER A 84 16.29 20.39 -18.87
CA SER A 84 17.45 21.29 -18.91
C SER A 84 18.41 20.99 -20.07
N GLY A 85 18.30 19.81 -20.68
CA GLY A 85 19.23 19.32 -21.70
C GLY A 85 20.57 18.83 -21.14
N GLU A 86 20.71 18.71 -19.81
CA GLU A 86 21.85 18.08 -19.14
C GLU A 86 21.95 16.59 -19.51
N LEU A 87 20.82 15.93 -19.71
CA LEU A 87 20.71 14.58 -20.22
C LEU A 87 20.01 14.58 -21.58
N ARG A 88 20.62 14.00 -22.60
CA ARG A 88 20.00 13.80 -23.92
C ARG A 88 19.67 12.33 -24.11
N ILE A 89 18.52 12.06 -24.73
CA ILE A 89 18.04 10.69 -24.99
C ILE A 89 19.07 9.84 -25.76
N PRO A 90 19.71 10.32 -26.85
CA PRO A 90 20.69 9.51 -27.59
C PRO A 90 21.92 9.12 -26.74
N ASP A 91 22.34 9.99 -25.82
CA ASP A 91 23.50 9.72 -24.94
C ASP A 91 23.14 8.66 -23.89
N ALA A 92 21.90 8.68 -23.40
CA ALA A 92 21.39 7.67 -22.47
C ALA A 92 21.18 6.30 -23.15
N GLU A 93 20.64 6.27 -24.37
CA GLU A 93 20.49 5.04 -25.17
C GLU A 93 21.84 4.38 -25.43
N LYS A 94 22.86 5.17 -25.83
CA LYS A 94 24.22 4.68 -26.06
C LYS A 94 24.86 4.11 -24.78
N PHE A 95 24.63 4.74 -23.63
CA PHE A 95 25.12 4.23 -22.34
C PHE A 95 24.54 2.84 -22.00
N LEU A 96 23.26 2.61 -22.28
CA LEU A 96 22.60 1.32 -22.05
C LEU A 96 23.15 0.23 -22.99
N GLU A 97 23.32 0.55 -24.28
CA GLU A 97 23.95 -0.35 -25.25
C GLU A 97 25.38 -0.76 -24.83
N GLU A 98 26.17 0.20 -24.34
CA GLU A 98 27.54 -0.07 -23.84
C GLU A 98 27.53 -0.88 -22.53
N ALA A 99 26.49 -0.73 -21.69
CA ALA A 99 26.31 -1.50 -20.46
C ALA A 99 25.75 -2.92 -20.69
N GLY A 100 25.33 -3.25 -21.91
CA GLY A 100 24.77 -4.56 -22.26
C GLY A 100 23.37 -4.82 -21.69
N VAL A 101 22.62 -3.74 -21.40
CA VAL A 101 21.23 -3.78 -20.92
C VAL A 101 20.30 -3.30 -22.03
#